data_AF-A0A085MII4-F1
#
_entry.id   AF-A0A085MII4-F1
#
_cell.length_a   1.000
_cell.length_b   1.000
_cell.length_c   1.000
_cell.angle_alpha   90.00
_cell.angle_beta   90.00
_cell.angle_gamma   90.00
#
_symmetry.space_group_name_H-M   'P 1'
#
loop_
_entity.id
_entity.type
_entity.pdbx_description
1 polymer ?
#
loop_
_entity_poly.entity_id
_entity_poly.type
_entity_poly.pdbx_seq_one_letter_code
_entity_poly.pdbx_strand_id
1 'polypeptide(L)' 'MMKSFAFVVLFTLLFQDVMEIQAKTIQECMQNACLKPFNDAAPCYLKKRKEGCEEAVAGYKNCMMECHLDRKASYY' A
#
# COMPACT_ATOMS: atom_id res chain seq x y z
N MET A 1 -11.91 -8.38 -36.16
CA MET A 1 -10.96 -7.85 -35.16
C MET A 1 -11.60 -6.89 -34.13
N MET A 2 -12.87 -7.08 -33.72
CA MET A 2 -13.49 -6.25 -32.64
C MET A 2 -13.61 -6.97 -31.29
N LYS A 3 -13.55 -8.31 -31.26
CA LYS A 3 -13.75 -9.08 -30.02
C LYS A 3 -12.63 -8.88 -29.00
N SER A 4 -11.39 -8.63 -29.44
CA SER A 4 -10.24 -8.46 -28.53
C SER A 4 -10.28 -7.15 -27.74
N PHE A 5 -10.93 -6.09 -28.24
CA PHE A 5 -11.01 -4.81 -27.52
C PHE A 5 -11.94 -4.88 -26.30
N ALA A 6 -13.03 -5.65 -26.37
CA ALA A 6 -13.97 -5.80 -25.26
C ALA A 6 -13.32 -6.44 -24.03
N PHE A 7 -12.43 -7.42 -24.24
CA PHE A 7 -11.68 -8.07 -23.14
C PHE A 7 -10.66 -7.13 -22.50
N VAL A 8 -10.01 -6.26 -23.27
CA VAL A 8 -9.06 -5.27 -22.73
C VAL A 8 -9.78 -4.25 -21.86
N VAL A 9 -10.95 -3.76 -22.29
CA VAL A 9 -11.75 -2.80 -21.51
C VAL A 9 -12.25 -3.41 -20.21
N LEU A 10 -12.79 -4.65 -20.26
CA LEU A 10 -13.22 -5.36 -19.06
C LEU A 10 -12.06 -5.63 -18.09
N PHE A 11 -10.88 -5.98 -18.62
CA PHE A 11 -9.68 -6.16 -17.81
C PHE A 11 -9.25 -4.83 -17.16
N THR A 12 -9.24 -3.72 -17.89
CA THR A 12 -8.86 -2.42 -17.29
C THR A 12 -9.80 -1.97 -16.19
N LEU A 13 -11.12 -2.20 -16.32
CA LEU A 13 -12.10 -1.83 -15.29
C LEU A 13 -11.92 -2.66 -14.02
N LEU A 14 -11.79 -3.98 -14.16
CA LEU A 14 -11.57 -4.87 -13.01
C LEU A 14 -10.22 -4.59 -12.33
N PHE A 15 -9.19 -4.24 -13.08
CA PHE A 15 -7.88 -3.89 -12.53
C PHE A 15 -7.88 -2.52 -11.85
N GLN A 16 -8.64 -1.55 -12.36
CA GLN A 16 -8.81 -0.25 -11.68
C GLN A 16 -9.53 -0.42 -10.34
N ASP A 17 -10.63 -1.17 -10.31
CA ASP A 17 -11.40 -1.39 -9.07
C ASP A 17 -10.55 -2.11 -8.02
N VAL A 18 -9.83 -3.17 -8.40
CA VAL A 18 -8.97 -3.91 -7.46
C VAL A 18 -7.81 -3.06 -6.95
N MET A 19 -7.18 -2.25 -7.82
CA MET A 19 -6.09 -1.37 -7.43
C MET A 19 -6.58 -0.20 -6.57
N GLU A 20 -7.77 0.35 -6.84
CA GLU A 20 -8.37 1.42 -6.05
C GLU A 20 -8.76 0.94 -4.66
N ILE A 21 -9.34 -0.26 -4.54
CA ILE A 21 -9.66 -0.88 -3.24
C ILE A 21 -8.39 -1.12 -2.42
N GLN A 22 -7.32 -1.62 -3.06
CA GLN A 22 -6.05 -1.82 -2.38
C GLN A 22 -5.41 -0.50 -1.97
N ALA A 23 -5.44 0.53 -2.81
CA ALA A 23 -4.90 1.85 -2.49
C ALA A 23 -5.64 2.52 -1.32
N LYS A 24 -6.98 2.49 -1.32
CA LYS A 24 -7.79 2.99 -0.19
C LYS A 24 -7.48 2.24 1.11
N THR A 25 -7.30 0.94 1.02
CA THR A 25 -6.96 0.08 2.17
C THR A 25 -5.58 0.41 2.74
N ILE A 26 -4.58 0.56 1.88
CA ILE A 26 -3.22 0.97 2.26
C ILE A 26 -3.27 2.35 2.90
N GLN A 27 -4.06 3.27 2.33
CA GLN A 27 -4.22 4.61 2.86
C GLN A 27 -4.91 4.62 4.23
N GLU A 28 -5.96 3.83 4.45
CA GLU A 28 -6.60 3.67 5.76
C GLU A 28 -5.63 3.12 6.80
N CYS A 29 -4.83 2.11 6.43
CA CYS A 29 -3.87 1.54 7.38
C CYS A 29 -2.72 2.50 7.69
N MET A 30 -2.25 3.23 6.68
CA MET A 30 -1.29 4.31 6.87
C MET A 30 -1.86 5.42 7.76
N GLN A 31 -3.13 5.80 7.61
CA GLN A 31 -3.72 6.91 8.38
C GLN A 31 -4.12 6.51 9.81
N ASN A 32 -4.52 5.26 10.05
CA ASN A 32 -5.02 4.83 11.36
C ASN A 32 -3.99 4.08 12.21
N ALA A 33 -3.25 3.13 11.61
CA ALA A 33 -2.34 2.24 12.34
C ALA A 33 -0.87 2.63 12.19
N CYS A 34 -0.46 3.04 10.99
CA CYS A 34 0.94 3.26 10.65
C CYS A 34 1.33 4.73 10.49
N LEU A 35 0.48 5.67 10.91
CA LEU A 35 0.70 7.11 10.70
C LEU A 35 1.94 7.60 11.42
N LYS A 36 2.14 7.13 12.65
CA LYS A 36 3.31 7.48 13.47
C LYS A 36 4.61 6.92 12.85
N PRO A 37 4.73 5.60 12.58
CA PRO A 37 5.88 5.06 11.84
C PRO A 37 6.12 5.74 10.48
N PHE A 38 5.06 6.10 9.75
CA PHE A 38 5.15 6.82 8.50
C PHE A 38 5.77 8.21 8.68
N ASN A 39 5.32 8.99 9.67
CA ASN A 39 5.86 10.30 9.95
C ASN A 39 7.33 10.25 10.39
N ASP A 40 7.73 9.20 11.10
CA ASP A 40 9.12 8.97 11.51
C ASP A 40 10.00 8.57 10.32
N ALA A 41 9.46 7.81 9.36
CA ALA A 41 10.17 7.39 8.14
C ALA A 41 10.11 8.41 6.99
N ALA A 42 9.11 9.30 6.95
CA ALA A 42 8.92 10.28 5.87
C ALA A 42 10.16 11.17 5.61
N PRO A 43 10.87 11.67 6.64
CA PRO A 43 12.12 12.41 6.45
C PRO A 43 13.20 11.58 5.74
N CYS A 44 13.22 10.25 5.93
CA CYS A 44 14.16 9.34 5.29
C CYS A 44 13.88 9.19 3.78
N TYR A 45 12.60 9.14 3.39
CA TYR A 45 12.20 9.11 1.99
C TYR A 45 12.41 10.46 1.28
N LEU A 46 12.12 11.56 1.97
CA LEU A 46 12.14 12.91 1.37
C LEU A 46 13.55 13.52 1.30
N LYS A 47 14.40 13.30 2.32
CA LYS A 47 15.70 13.99 2.42
C LYS A 47 16.89 13.12 1.98
N LYS A 48 16.67 11.93 1.43
CA LYS A 48 17.73 10.94 1.07
C LYS A 48 18.77 10.73 2.19
N ARG A 49 18.39 10.93 3.45
CA ARG A 49 19.28 10.65 4.58
C ARG A 49 19.34 9.14 4.77
N LYS A 50 20.55 8.58 4.74
CA LYS A 50 20.79 7.14 4.91
C LYS A 50 21.10 6.76 6.36
N GLU A 51 21.80 7.61 7.10
CA GLU A 51 22.22 7.29 8.47
C GLU A 51 21.06 7.43 9.46
N GLY A 52 20.82 6.38 10.25
CA GLY A 52 19.78 6.32 11.27
C GLY A 52 18.35 6.10 10.75
N CYS A 53 18.18 5.87 9.45
CA CYS A 53 16.87 5.71 8.81
C CYS A 53 16.39 4.26 8.71
N GLU A 54 17.28 3.28 8.91
CA GLU A 54 16.96 1.86 8.75
C GLU A 54 15.87 1.40 9.72
N GLU A 55 15.96 1.79 10.99
CA GLU A 55 14.97 1.41 12.00
C GLU A 55 13.61 2.06 11.75
N ALA A 56 13.58 3.34 11.39
CA ALA A 56 12.32 4.06 11.10
C ALA A 56 11.62 3.48 9.86
N VAL A 57 12.38 3.21 8.79
CA VAL A 57 11.85 2.60 7.56
C VAL A 57 11.42 1.15 7.81
N ALA A 58 12.19 0.38 8.58
CA ALA A 58 11.83 -0.99 8.96
C ALA A 58 10.55 -1.01 9.81
N GLY A 59 10.41 -0.10 10.78
CA GLY A 59 9.22 0.04 11.61
C GLY A 59 7.97 0.36 10.79
N TYR A 60 8.07 1.31 9.85
CA TYR A 60 6.98 1.61 8.92
C TYR A 60 6.63 0.40 8.04
N LYS A 61 7.63 -0.27 7.48
CA LYS A 61 7.41 -1.46 6.64
C LYS A 61 6.73 -2.60 7.41
N ASN A 62 7.16 -2.86 8.64
CA ASN A 62 6.55 -3.90 9.49
C ASN A 62 5.10 -3.58 9.81
N CYS A 63 4.79 -2.33 10.18
CA CYS A 63 3.42 -1.90 10.41
C CYS A 63 2.54 -2.10 9.16
N MET A 64 3.04 -1.72 7.99
CA MET A 64 2.32 -1.92 6.73
C MET A 64 2.16 -3.40 6.36
N MET A 65 3.13 -4.26 6.69
CA MET A 65 3.00 -5.71 6.50
C MET A 65 1.94 -6.31 7.42
N GLU A 66 1.91 -5.92 8.69
CA GLU A 66 0.87 -6.37 9.64
C GLU A 66 -0.51 -5.95 9.15
N CYS A 67 -0.67 -4.70 8.70
CA CYS A 67 -1.87 -4.21 8.01
C CYS A 67 -2.33 -5.09 6.83
N HIS A 68 -1.40 -5.60 6.04
CA HIS A 68 -1.71 -6.50 4.92
C HIS A 68 -2.04 -7.94 5.37
N LEU A 69 -1.45 -8.42 6.47
CA LEU A 69 -1.65 -9.77 7.00
C LEU A 69 -2.93 -9.89 7.82
N ASP A 70 -3.25 -8.89 8.65
CA ASP A 70 -4.44 -8.87 9.51
C ASP A 70 -5.73 -8.89 8.67
N ARG A 71 -5.71 -8.25 7.49
CA ARG A 71 -6.81 -8.38 6.53
C ARG A 71 -6.87 -9.71 5.79
N LYS A 72 -5.75 -10.38 5.50
CA LYS A 72 -5.78 -11.72 4.89
C LYS A 72 -6.47 -12.76 5.80
N ALA A 73 -6.38 -12.58 7.11
CA ALA A 73 -7.08 -13.42 8.09
C ALA A 73 -8.60 -13.15 8.14
N SER A 74 -9.07 -11.97 7.75
CA SER A 74 -10.51 -11.63 7.73
C SER A 74 -11.27 -12.11 6.47
N TYR A 75 -10.57 -12.72 5.51
CA TYR A 75 -11.19 -13.29 4.29
C TYR A 75 -11.30 -14.83 4.30
N TYR A 76 -11.03 -15.48 5.44
CA TYR A 76 -11.19 -16.92 5.63
C TYR A 76 -12.19 -17.22 6.75
#